data_AF-A0A838N0J3-F1
#
_entry.id   AF-A0A838N0J3-F1
#
_cell.length_a   1.000
_cell.length_b   1.000
_cell.length_c   1.000
_cell.angle_alpha   90.00
_cell.angle_beta   90.00
_cell.angle_gamma   90.00
#
_symmetry.space_group_name_H-M   'P 1'
#
loop_
_entity.id
_entity.type
_entity.pdbx_description
1 polymer ?
#
loop_
_entity_poly.entity_id
_entity_poly.type
_entity_poly.pdbx_seq_one_letter_code
_entity_poly.pdbx_strand_id
1 'polypeptide(L)'
;MTSISALRSFLAVSSVFVALDFARATSPQLYPLEIKEGKLAGAGAKIIRGELANALFILWGEDHGFADSPILLRALAREARPLGFKYHVVEVGPVSTRLIADKLTRGGLPALHELVHEVRSGFRFSV
;
A
#
# COMPACT_ATOMS: atom_id res chain seq x y z
N MET A 1 -61.66 19.10 8.00
CA MET A 1 -60.84 19.98 7.15
C MET A 1 -60.02 20.89 8.04
N THR A 2 -58.71 20.65 8.12
CA THR A 2 -57.55 21.55 8.41
C THR A 2 -56.39 20.68 8.93
N SER A 3 -55.11 20.99 8.76
CA SER A 3 -54.30 21.43 7.63
C SER A 3 -52.85 21.08 8.01
N ILE A 4 -52.04 20.83 6.99
CA ILE A 4 -50.59 20.54 6.91
C ILE A 4 -49.71 21.47 7.79
N SER A 5 -48.67 20.94 8.45
CA SER A 5 -47.26 21.28 8.12
C SER A 5 -46.25 20.52 8.97
N ALA A 6 -45.41 19.75 8.27
CA ALA A 6 -44.17 19.18 8.76
C ALA A 6 -43.14 20.28 9.03
N LEU A 7 -42.38 20.15 10.12
CA LEU A 7 -40.97 20.57 10.19
C LEU A 7 -40.33 19.95 11.43
N ARG A 8 -39.49 18.92 11.24
CA ARG A 8 -38.50 18.52 12.25
C ARG A 8 -37.21 18.10 11.54
N SER A 9 -36.36 19.09 11.32
CA SER A 9 -34.92 18.90 11.11
C SER A 9 -34.22 19.19 12.43
N PHE A 10 -33.45 18.23 12.96
CA PHE A 10 -31.98 18.27 12.96
C PHE A 10 -31.42 17.19 13.89
N LEU A 11 -30.49 16.42 13.33
CA LEU A 11 -29.57 15.52 14.02
C LEU A 11 -28.67 16.31 14.98
N ALA A 12 -28.38 15.71 16.13
CA ALA A 12 -27.05 15.78 16.75
C ALA A 12 -26.84 14.47 17.52
N VAL A 13 -26.18 13.49 16.87
CA VAL A 13 -25.62 12.33 17.57
C VAL A 13 -24.31 12.81 18.17
N SER A 14 -24.27 12.98 19.49
CA SER A 14 -23.02 13.20 20.21
C SER A 14 -22.44 11.83 20.55
N SER A 15 -21.47 11.37 19.75
CA SER A 15 -20.70 10.17 20.06
C SER A 15 -19.68 10.52 21.15
N VAL A 16 -19.88 9.97 22.34
CA VAL A 16 -18.88 9.97 23.42
C VAL A 16 -17.76 9.01 23.01
N PHE A 17 -16.53 9.52 22.91
CA PHE A 17 -15.34 8.68 22.75
C PHE A 17 -15.07 7.94 24.06
N VAL A 18 -15.17 6.61 24.03
CA VAL A 18 -14.66 5.74 25.09
C VAL A 18 -13.14 5.67 24.93
N ALA A 19 -12.40 6.11 25.93
CA ALA A 19 -10.97 5.84 26.03
C ALA A 19 -10.78 4.33 26.23
N LEU A 20 -10.28 3.64 25.19
CA LEU A 20 -9.83 2.25 25.35
C LEU A 20 -8.51 2.25 26.11
N ASP A 21 -8.50 1.56 27.25
CA ASP A 21 -7.30 1.08 27.93
C ASP A 21 -6.45 0.24 26.95
N PHE A 22 -5.31 0.75 26.51
CA PHE A 22 -4.28 -0.02 25.79
C PHE A 22 -3.50 -1.00 26.70
N ALA A 23 -3.89 -1.12 27.98
CA ALA A 23 -3.13 -1.80 29.02
C ALA A 23 -3.43 -3.32 29.11
N ARG A 24 -3.32 -4.03 27.99
CA ARG A 24 -2.94 -5.45 27.98
C ARG A 24 -2.33 -5.81 26.63
N ALA A 25 -1.24 -5.14 26.27
CA ALA A 25 -0.41 -5.56 25.16
C ALA A 25 0.14 -6.97 25.47
N THR A 26 -0.49 -8.00 24.90
CA THR A 26 0.13 -9.32 24.78
C THR A 26 1.49 -9.14 24.12
N SER A 27 2.52 -9.83 24.61
CA SER A 27 3.84 -9.82 23.97
C SER A 27 3.67 -10.06 22.46
N PRO A 28 4.31 -9.24 21.60
CA PRO A 28 4.14 -9.37 20.17
C PRO A 28 4.54 -10.78 19.74
N GLN A 29 3.64 -11.49 19.06
CA GLN A 29 3.98 -12.76 18.47
C GLN A 29 4.81 -12.51 17.22
N LEU A 30 6.09 -12.85 17.28
CA LEU A 30 7.02 -12.66 16.18
C LEU A 30 7.06 -13.93 15.32
N TYR A 31 6.88 -13.74 14.02
CA TYR A 31 6.96 -14.81 13.04
C TYR A 31 8.15 -14.55 12.11
N PRO A 32 9.21 -15.38 12.15
CA PRO A 32 10.36 -15.20 11.27
C PRO A 32 9.94 -15.15 9.80
N LEU A 33 10.42 -14.12 9.11
CA LEU A 33 10.18 -13.89 7.69
C LEU A 33 11.54 -13.66 7.01
N GLU A 34 11.81 -14.45 5.99
CA GLU A 34 13.05 -14.43 5.24
C GLU A 34 12.77 -14.34 3.74
N ILE A 35 13.76 -13.90 2.97
CA ILE A 35 13.74 -13.99 1.51
C ILE A 35 14.79 -15.02 1.10
N LYS A 36 14.34 -16.12 0.49
CA LYS A 36 15.21 -17.18 -0.06
C LYS A 36 14.93 -17.33 -1.53
N GLU A 37 15.97 -17.17 -2.35
CA GLU A 37 15.87 -17.30 -3.81
C GLU A 37 14.78 -16.39 -4.43
N GLY A 38 14.59 -15.20 -3.85
CA GLY A 38 13.58 -14.23 -4.28
C GLY A 38 12.13 -14.60 -3.92
N LYS A 39 11.92 -15.56 -3.02
CA LYS A 39 10.60 -15.97 -2.49
C LYS A 39 10.53 -15.78 -0.97
N LEU A 40 9.33 -15.69 -0.41
CA LEU A 40 9.16 -15.61 1.04
C LEU A 40 9.47 -16.96 1.69
N ALA A 41 10.08 -16.94 2.86
CA ALA A 41 10.41 -18.13 3.64
C ALA A 41 10.18 -17.88 5.14
N GLY A 42 10.14 -18.96 5.93
CA GLY A 42 9.90 -18.89 7.38
C GLY A 42 8.43 -19.01 7.76
N ALA A 43 8.15 -18.85 9.06
CA ALA A 43 6.80 -18.97 9.62
C ALA A 43 5.89 -17.82 9.16
N GLY A 44 6.42 -16.60 9.04
CA GLY A 44 5.68 -15.44 8.54
C GLY A 44 5.21 -15.63 7.10
N ALA A 45 6.02 -16.28 6.25
CA ALA A 45 5.64 -16.58 4.87
C ALA A 45 4.43 -17.52 4.78
N LYS A 46 4.29 -18.46 5.71
CA LYS A 46 3.11 -19.35 5.75
C LYS A 46 1.84 -18.59 6.08
N ILE A 47 1.92 -17.66 7.04
CA ILE A 47 0.80 -16.80 7.42
C ILE A 47 0.38 -15.93 6.24
N ILE A 48 1.33 -15.23 5.62
CA ILE A 48 1.08 -14.37 4.45
C ILE A 48 0.38 -15.16 3.33
N ARG A 49 0.85 -16.36 2.99
CA ARG A 49 0.21 -17.19 1.96
C ARG A 49 -1.22 -17.60 2.31
N GLY A 50 -1.50 -17.87 3.58
CA GLY A 50 -2.85 -18.17 4.05
C GLY A 50 -3.80 -16.99 3.83
N GLU A 51 -3.34 -15.78 4.13
CA GLU A 51 -4.13 -14.55 3.96
C GLU A 51 -4.27 -14.14 2.49
N LEU A 52 -3.21 -14.32 1.69
CA LEU A 52 -3.20 -13.95 0.27
C LEU A 52 -4.31 -14.60 -0.55
N ALA A 53 -4.71 -15.83 -0.20
CA ALA A 53 -5.76 -16.57 -0.92
C ALA A 53 -7.13 -15.87 -0.88
N ASN A 54 -7.38 -15.07 0.16
CA ASN A 54 -8.65 -14.37 0.37
C ASN A 54 -8.51 -12.84 0.20
N ALA A 55 -7.30 -12.36 -0.06
CA ALA A 55 -7.03 -10.93 -0.18
C ALA A 55 -7.56 -10.38 -1.52
N LEU A 56 -8.24 -9.24 -1.47
CA LEU A 56 -8.60 -8.45 -2.65
C LEU A 56 -7.56 -7.36 -2.96
N PHE A 57 -6.90 -6.85 -1.91
CA PHE A 57 -5.90 -5.80 -1.98
C PHE A 57 -4.75 -6.13 -1.03
N ILE A 58 -3.55 -5.69 -1.41
CA ILE A 58 -2.36 -5.73 -0.57
C ILE A 58 -1.94 -4.28 -0.36
N LEU A 59 -1.97 -3.82 0.89
CA LEU A 59 -1.41 -2.53 1.27
C LEU A 59 -0.01 -2.76 1.82
N TRP A 60 0.95 -1.98 1.34
CA TRP A 60 2.34 -2.09 1.75
C TRP A 60 2.88 -0.70 2.06
N GLY A 61 3.19 -0.46 3.34
CA GLY A 61 3.92 0.73 3.76
C GLY A 61 5.42 0.51 3.65
N GLU A 62 6.16 1.55 3.30
CA GLU A 62 7.61 1.55 3.33
C GLU A 62 8.16 2.72 4.13
N ASP A 63 9.30 2.50 4.79
CA ASP A 63 10.14 3.60 5.23
C ASP A 63 10.99 4.06 4.04
N HIS A 64 10.81 5.32 3.64
CA HIS A 64 11.52 5.87 2.50
C HIS A 64 13.04 5.81 2.71
N GLY A 65 13.76 5.41 1.65
CA GLY A 65 15.23 5.36 1.64
C GLY A 65 15.83 4.00 1.97
N PHE A 66 15.04 2.99 2.34
CA PHE A 66 15.52 1.63 2.63
C PHE A 66 15.26 0.68 1.47
N ALA A 67 16.28 -0.08 1.06
CA ALA A 67 16.17 -1.03 -0.05
C ALA A 67 15.41 -2.32 0.32
N ASP A 68 15.36 -2.65 1.61
CA ASP A 68 14.79 -3.92 2.09
C ASP A 68 13.29 -4.03 1.80
N SER A 69 12.55 -2.93 1.97
CA SER A 69 11.11 -2.88 1.70
C SER A 69 10.78 -3.23 0.24
N PRO A 70 11.38 -2.58 -0.78
CA PRO A 70 11.21 -2.98 -2.18
C PRO A 70 11.61 -4.43 -2.50
N ILE A 71 12.63 -4.97 -1.84
CA ILE A 71 13.07 -6.37 -2.05
C ILE A 71 12.00 -7.33 -1.50
N LEU A 72 11.46 -7.05 -0.31
CA LEU A 72 10.41 -7.84 0.31
C LEU A 72 9.10 -7.76 -0.46
N LEU A 73 8.68 -6.56 -0.88
CA LEU A 73 7.50 -6.36 -1.70
C LEU A 73 7.60 -7.09 -3.04
N ARG A 74 8.79 -7.15 -3.64
CA ARG A 74 9.02 -7.93 -4.86
C ARG A 74 8.80 -9.42 -4.64
N ALA A 75 9.26 -9.97 -3.51
CA ALA A 75 9.02 -11.38 -3.16
C ALA A 75 7.52 -11.64 -2.94
N LEU A 76 6.83 -10.75 -2.22
CA LEU A 76 5.39 -10.82 -2.02
C LEU A 76 4.61 -10.76 -3.34
N ALA A 77 4.94 -9.81 -4.21
CA ALA A 77 4.29 -9.66 -5.52
C ALA A 77 4.45 -10.91 -6.40
N ARG A 78 5.58 -11.63 -6.29
CA ARG A 78 5.77 -12.92 -6.99
C ARG A 78 4.81 -13.99 -6.50
N GLU A 79 4.50 -14.03 -5.20
CA GLU A 79 3.54 -14.99 -4.63
C GLU A 79 2.09 -14.60 -4.89
N ALA A 80 1.79 -13.29 -4.94
CA ALA A 80 0.46 -12.79 -5.22
C ALA A 80 0.06 -12.91 -6.72
N ARG A 81 1.04 -12.82 -7.64
CA ARG A 81 0.75 -12.80 -9.09
C ARG A 81 -0.03 -14.02 -9.61
N PRO A 82 0.29 -15.27 -9.22
CA PRO A 82 -0.51 -16.45 -9.57
C PRO A 82 -1.96 -16.42 -9.05
N LEU A 83 -2.23 -15.64 -8.00
CA LEU A 83 -3.56 -15.48 -7.39
C LEU A 83 -4.41 -14.40 -8.08
N GLY A 84 -3.92 -13.80 -9.18
CA GLY A 84 -4.69 -12.84 -9.99
C GLY A 84 -4.37 -11.37 -9.73
N PHE A 85 -3.45 -11.07 -8.82
CA PHE A 85 -2.94 -9.70 -8.62
C PHE A 85 -2.14 -9.24 -9.84
N LYS A 86 -2.65 -8.20 -10.52
CA LYS A 86 -2.09 -7.68 -11.78
C LYS A 86 -1.68 -6.22 -11.72
N TYR A 87 -2.26 -5.46 -10.80
CA TYR A 87 -2.06 -4.02 -10.70
C TYR A 87 -1.14 -3.69 -9.54
N HIS A 88 -0.26 -2.71 -9.75
CA HIS A 88 0.60 -2.16 -8.73
C HIS A 88 0.36 -0.66 -8.69
N VAL A 89 -0.09 -0.17 -7.54
CA VAL A 89 -0.33 1.25 -7.30
C VAL A 89 0.77 1.73 -6.35
N VAL A 90 1.39 2.86 -6.68
CA VAL A 90 2.48 3.45 -5.92
C VAL A 90 2.07 4.83 -5.42
N GLU A 91 2.60 5.22 -4.26
CA GLU A 91 2.35 6.52 -3.64
C GLU A 91 3.13 7.62 -4.38
N VAL A 92 2.58 8.10 -5.50
CA VAL A 92 3.15 9.21 -6.28
C VAL A 92 2.06 10.13 -6.82
N GLY A 93 2.41 11.40 -7.04
CA GLY A 93 1.47 12.37 -7.59
C GLY A 93 1.07 12.10 -9.06
N PRO A 94 0.01 12.77 -9.57
CA PRO A 94 -0.49 12.54 -10.93
C PRO A 94 0.55 12.83 -12.04
N VAL A 95 1.38 13.85 -11.86
CA VAL A 95 2.45 14.20 -12.82
C VAL A 95 3.49 13.09 -12.91
N SER A 96 3.99 12.61 -11.76
CA SER A 96 4.93 11.50 -11.69
C SER A 96 4.32 10.21 -12.25
N THR A 97 3.05 9.94 -11.94
CA THR A 97 2.32 8.78 -12.48
C THR A 97 2.34 8.76 -13.99
N ARG A 98 2.02 9.89 -14.64
CA ARG A 98 2.02 10.01 -16.10
C ARG A 98 3.41 9.78 -16.69
N LEU A 99 4.44 10.39 -16.09
CA LEU A 99 5.81 10.25 -16.55
C LEU A 99 6.33 8.80 -16.43
N ILE A 100 6.05 8.16 -15.29
CA ILE A 100 6.41 6.75 -15.05
C ILE A 100 5.69 5.83 -16.06
N ALA A 101 4.39 6.03 -16.27
CA ALA A 101 3.60 5.25 -17.23
C ALA A 101 4.12 5.41 -18.66
N ASP A 102 4.43 6.64 -19.09
CA ASP A 102 4.98 6.93 -20.42
C ASP A 102 6.35 6.25 -20.62
N LYS A 103 7.26 6.32 -19.65
CA LYS A 103 8.58 5.69 -19.71
C LYS A 103 8.47 4.16 -19.74
N LEU A 104 7.64 3.57 -18.87
CA LEU A 104 7.39 2.13 -18.85
C LEU A 104 6.79 1.62 -20.16
N THR A 105 5.83 2.35 -20.74
CA THR A 105 5.17 1.94 -21.98
C THR A 105 6.11 1.98 -23.18
N ARG A 106 7.01 2.97 -23.25
CA ARG A 106 7.89 3.17 -24.41
C ARG A 106 9.18 2.35 -24.36
N GLY A 107 9.76 2.18 -23.17
CA GLY A 107 11.09 1.60 -23.03
C GLY A 107 11.24 0.61 -21.86
N GLY A 108 10.14 0.22 -21.21
CA GLY A 108 10.13 -0.78 -20.15
C GLY A 108 10.97 -0.38 -18.93
N LEU A 109 11.48 -1.39 -18.23
CA LEU A 109 12.27 -1.20 -17.01
C LEU A 109 13.58 -0.40 -17.23
N PRO A 110 14.33 -0.57 -18.33
CA PRO A 110 15.52 0.27 -18.60
C PRO A 110 15.20 1.76 -18.65
N ALA A 111 14.15 2.18 -19.37
CA ALA A 111 13.77 3.58 -19.46
C ALA A 111 13.27 4.15 -18.11
N LEU A 112 12.63 3.32 -17.29
CA LEU A 112 12.26 3.72 -15.93
C LEU A 112 13.50 3.89 -15.04
N HIS A 113 14.52 3.04 -15.18
CA HIS A 113 15.77 3.14 -14.44
C HIS A 113 16.49 4.47 -14.74
N GLU A 114 16.57 4.87 -16.01
CA GLU A 114 17.14 6.15 -16.43
C GLU A 114 16.41 7.34 -15.79
N LEU A 115 15.07 7.33 -15.77
CA LEU A 115 14.27 8.40 -15.16
C LEU A 115 14.65 8.63 -13.68
N VAL A 116 14.87 7.55 -12.91
CA VAL A 116 15.25 7.65 -11.49
C VAL A 116 16.61 8.34 -11.32
N HIS A 117 17.51 8.19 -12.29
CA HIS A 117 18.82 8.84 -12.27
C HIS A 117 18.76 10.30 -12.79
N GLU A 118 17.90 10.61 -13.75
CA GLU A 118 17.65 11.97 -14.25
C GLU A 118 17.03 12.88 -13.18
N VAL A 119 16.08 12.38 -12.39
CA VAL A 119 15.45 13.18 -11.33
C VAL A 119 16.46 13.59 -10.25
N ARG A 120 17.46 12.76 -9.97
CA ARG A 120 18.51 13.05 -8.97
C ARG A 120 19.52 14.10 -9.45
N SER A 121 19.64 14.35 -10.76
CA SER A 121 20.59 15.31 -11.33
C SER A 121 20.03 16.72 -11.54
N GLY A 122 18.77 16.98 -11.15
CA GLY A 122 18.24 18.33 -11.01
C GLY A 122 16.90 18.57 -11.71
N PHE A 123 15.80 18.20 -11.05
CA PHE A 123 14.49 18.78 -11.32
C PHE A 123 14.23 19.92 -10.33
N ARG A 124 14.27 21.18 -10.79
CA ARG A 124 13.66 22.31 -10.07
C ARG A 124 12.19 22.37 -10.46
N PHE A 125 11.29 22.15 -9.50
CA PHE A 125 9.92 22.60 -9.64
C PHE A 125 9.92 24.13 -9.61
N SER A 126 9.65 24.76 -10.75
CA SER A 126 9.15 26.13 -10.75
C SER A 126 7.63 26.01 -10.85
N VAL A 127 6.96 26.36 -9.75
CA VAL A 127 5.53 26.69 -9.73
C VAL A 127 5.29 28.03 -10.38
#